data_AF-A0A2R7KNK3-F1
#
_entry.id   AF-A0A2R7KNK3-F1
#
_cell.length_a   1.000
_cell.length_b   1.000
_cell.length_c   1.000
_cell.angle_alpha   90.00
_cell.angle_beta   90.00
_cell.angle_gamma   90.00
#
_symmetry.space_group_name_H-M   'P 1'
#
loop_
_entity.id
_entity.type
_entity.pdbx_description
1 polymer ?
#
loop_
_entity_poly.entity_id
_entity_poly.type
_entity_poly.pdbx_seq_one_letter_code
_entity_poly.pdbx_strand_id
1 'polypeptide(L)'
;MKSYASSFDDSILNLFVYLINELNDTRKDIPDDFMERVELAYKCITDLIFSALVSDEKKGKRIMRKISEKLILTRVKYTNTLIRFNKDMEAWFVGYDYFPDELRHAFAVVIFNRIDSILSFALEFKSIPDLNKGL
;
A
#
# COMPACT_ATOMS: atom_id res chain seq x y z
N MET A 1 -9.23 -3.34 32.06
CA MET A 1 -9.06 -2.90 30.66
C MET A 1 -7.60 -3.08 30.29
N LYS A 2 -7.28 -3.99 29.36
CA LYS A 2 -5.90 -4.13 28.89
C LYS A 2 -5.59 -2.98 27.94
N SER A 3 -4.55 -2.21 28.27
CA SER A 3 -3.96 -1.20 27.41
C SER A 3 -3.33 -1.90 26.20
N TYR A 4 -3.91 -1.74 25.01
CA TYR A 4 -3.35 -2.20 23.74
C TYR A 4 -2.41 -1.16 23.11
N ALA A 5 -1.72 -0.37 23.94
CA ALA A 5 -0.86 0.69 23.48
C ALA A 5 0.63 0.33 23.58
N SER A 6 1.12 -0.75 22.94
CA SER A 6 2.59 -0.93 22.82
C SER A 6 3.18 -1.91 21.80
N SER A 7 2.56 -2.20 20.65
CA SER A 7 3.35 -2.77 19.54
C SER A 7 2.78 -2.34 18.20
N PHE A 8 3.45 -1.36 17.59
CA PHE A 8 3.34 -1.13 16.15
C PHE A 8 3.80 -2.42 15.47
N ASP A 9 2.87 -3.11 14.82
CA ASP A 9 3.18 -4.34 14.12
C ASP A 9 3.66 -4.02 12.70
N ASP A 10 4.96 -4.16 12.48
CA ASP A 10 5.60 -3.98 11.18
C ASP A 10 5.04 -4.97 10.13
N SER A 11 4.33 -6.03 10.54
CA SER A 11 3.68 -6.99 9.63
C SER A 11 2.65 -6.33 8.72
N ILE A 12 1.87 -5.37 9.23
CA ILE A 12 0.84 -4.65 8.48
C ILE A 12 1.46 -3.84 7.33
N LEU A 13 2.67 -3.32 7.55
CA LEU A 13 3.38 -2.55 6.52
C LEU A 13 3.88 -3.40 5.36
N ASN A 14 3.96 -4.72 5.54
CA ASN A 14 4.43 -5.65 4.52
C ASN A 14 3.28 -6.25 3.69
N LEU A 15 2.02 -5.92 3.97
CA LEU A 15 0.87 -6.47 3.24
C LEU A 15 0.97 -6.23 1.72
N PHE A 16 1.27 -4.99 1.30
CA PHE A 16 1.50 -4.70 -0.12
C PHE A 16 2.74 -5.40 -0.69
N VAL A 17 3.78 -5.58 0.11
CA VAL A 17 4.99 -6.31 -0.32
C VAL A 17 4.65 -7.77 -0.64
N TYR A 18 3.84 -8.43 0.20
CA TYR A 18 3.39 -9.79 -0.06
C TYR A 18 2.55 -9.90 -1.33
N LEU A 19 1.58 -9.00 -1.52
CA LEU A 19 0.73 -8.96 -2.71
C LEU A 19 1.55 -8.77 -3.99
N ILE A 20 2.53 -7.86 -3.96
CA ILE A 20 3.41 -7.63 -5.11
C ILE A 20 4.31 -8.84 -5.40
N ASN A 21 4.85 -9.47 -4.35
CA ASN A 21 5.67 -10.67 -4.54
C ASN A 21 4.85 -11.83 -5.12
N GLU A 22 3.57 -11.94 -4.75
CA GLU A 22 2.66 -12.93 -5.33
C GLU A 22 2.38 -12.65 -6.81
N LEU A 23 2.20 -11.38 -7.21
CA LEU A 23 2.14 -11.02 -8.63
C LEU A 23 3.41 -11.40 -9.38
N ASN A 24 4.58 -11.25 -8.76
CA ASN A 24 5.87 -11.56 -9.40
C ASN A 24 6.14 -13.06 -9.59
N ASP A 25 5.44 -13.96 -8.88
CA ASP A 25 5.56 -15.40 -9.05
C ASP A 25 4.69 -15.88 -10.23
N THR A 26 5.26 -15.83 -11.44
CA THR A 26 4.58 -16.21 -12.68
C THR A 26 4.34 -17.72 -12.81
N ARG A 27 4.81 -18.53 -11.85
CA ARG A 27 4.59 -19.99 -11.82
C ARG A 27 3.28 -20.39 -11.16
N LYS A 28 2.56 -19.43 -10.56
CA LYS A 28 1.31 -19.65 -9.85
C LYS A 28 0.24 -18.76 -10.43
N ASP A 29 -0.96 -19.28 -10.59
CA ASP A 29 -2.12 -18.47 -10.93
C ASP A 29 -2.40 -17.45 -9.82
N ILE A 30 -3.02 -16.33 -10.21
CA ILE A 30 -3.46 -15.34 -9.25
C ILE A 30 -4.71 -15.89 -8.56
N PRO A 31 -4.76 -15.93 -7.22
CA PRO A 31 -5.94 -16.39 -6.51
C PRO A 31 -7.16 -15.51 -6.77
N ASP A 32 -8.35 -16.10 -6.77
CA ASP A 32 -9.61 -15.38 -7.01
C ASP A 32 -9.88 -14.27 -5.98
N ASP A 33 -9.37 -14.43 -4.75
CA ASP A 33 -9.52 -13.47 -3.65
C ASP A 33 -8.48 -12.33 -3.66
N PHE A 34 -7.62 -12.25 -4.69
CA PHE A 34 -6.49 -11.32 -4.71
C PHE A 34 -6.93 -9.87 -4.49
N MET A 35 -8.01 -9.45 -5.15
CA MET A 35 -8.56 -8.11 -5.00
C MET A 35 -9.07 -7.83 -3.58
N GLU A 36 -9.71 -8.81 -2.95
CA GLU A 36 -10.18 -8.68 -1.57
C GLU A 36 -8.99 -8.48 -0.62
N ARG A 37 -7.88 -9.17 -0.86
CA ARG A 37 -6.65 -9.02 -0.07
C ARG A 37 -5.97 -7.66 -0.32
N VAL A 38 -6.04 -7.11 -1.53
CA VAL A 38 -5.58 -5.73 -1.81
C VAL A 38 -6.40 -4.70 -1.04
N GLU A 39 -7.73 -4.82 -1.05
CA GLU A 39 -8.61 -3.92 -0.30
C GLU A 39 -8.44 -4.08 1.21
N LEU A 40 -8.24 -5.32 1.69
CA LEU A 40 -7.92 -5.58 3.10
C LEU A 40 -6.60 -4.94 3.52
N ALA A 41 -5.55 -5.03 2.69
CA ALA A 41 -4.27 -4.39 2.95
C ALA A 41 -4.41 -2.86 3.06
N TYR A 42 -5.13 -2.26 2.11
CA TYR A 42 -5.45 -0.84 2.13
C TYR A 42 -6.20 -0.45 3.41
N LYS A 43 -7.28 -1.18 3.74
CA LYS A 43 -8.09 -0.96 4.93
C LYS A 43 -7.29 -1.07 6.23
N CYS A 44 -6.48 -2.12 6.38
CA CYS A 44 -5.67 -2.32 7.59
C CYS A 44 -4.71 -1.14 7.84
N ILE A 45 -4.09 -0.61 6.79
CA ILE A 45 -3.17 0.53 6.91
C ILE A 45 -3.94 1.81 7.21
N THR A 46 -5.05 2.08 6.52
CA THR A 46 -5.84 3.30 6.77
C THR A 46 -6.49 3.29 8.15
N ASP A 47 -7.05 2.17 8.60
CA ASP A 47 -7.59 2.02 9.95
C ASP A 47 -6.53 2.27 11.02
N LEU A 48 -5.30 1.79 10.81
CA LEU A 48 -4.18 2.04 11.72
C LEU A 48 -3.85 3.54 11.80
N ILE A 49 -3.81 4.23 10.66
CA ILE A 49 -3.56 5.67 10.60
C ILE A 49 -4.68 6.44 11.31
N PHE A 50 -5.95 6.18 10.96
CA PHE A 50 -7.08 6.91 11.51
C PHE A 50 -7.27 6.65 13.00
N SER A 51 -7.15 5.41 13.45
CA SER A 51 -7.22 5.07 14.87
C SER A 51 -6.13 5.79 15.67
N ALA A 52 -4.92 5.88 15.12
CA ALA A 52 -3.84 6.61 15.76
C ALA A 52 -4.12 8.12 15.80
N LEU A 53 -4.56 8.72 14.69
CA LEU A 53 -4.88 10.14 14.60
C LEU A 53 -6.00 10.56 15.56
N VAL A 54 -7.06 9.77 15.65
CA VAL A 54 -8.20 10.02 16.57
C VAL A 54 -7.77 9.89 18.03
N SER A 55 -6.89 8.94 18.35
CA SER A 55 -6.41 8.74 19.73
C SER A 55 -5.47 9.85 20.21
N ASP A 56 -4.54 10.27 19.36
CA ASP A 56 -3.53 11.29 19.62
C ASP A 56 -2.98 11.74 18.26
N GLU A 57 -3.32 12.95 17.83
CA GLU A 57 -2.92 13.47 16.53
C GLU A 57 -1.39 13.48 16.34
N LYS A 58 -0.62 13.78 17.39
CA LYS A 58 0.84 13.80 17.32
C LYS A 58 1.40 12.39 17.15
N LYS A 59 0.82 11.40 17.83
CA LYS A 59 1.16 9.98 17.64
C LYS A 59 0.75 9.50 16.25
N GLY A 60 -0.45 9.86 15.79
CA GLY A 60 -0.95 9.53 14.45
C GLY A 60 -0.06 10.08 13.35
N LYS A 61 0.36 11.34 13.43
CA LYS A 61 1.32 11.95 12.48
C LYS A 61 2.66 11.20 12.44
N ARG A 62 3.16 10.71 13.59
CA ARG A 62 4.39 9.89 13.63
C ARG A 62 4.20 8.53 12.96
N ILE A 63 3.08 7.86 13.21
CA ILE A 63 2.75 6.57 12.58
C ILE A 63 2.60 6.74 11.07
N MET A 64 1.85 7.75 10.65
CA MET A 64 1.64 8.10 9.25
C MET A 64 2.97 8.34 8.53
N ARG A 65 3.90 9.11 9.12
CA ARG A 65 5.23 9.32 8.55
C ARG A 65 6.00 8.00 8.33
N LYS A 66 6.01 7.09 9.31
CA LYS A 66 6.68 5.79 9.19
C LYS A 66 6.06 4.93 8.08
N ILE A 67 4.73 4.93 7.99
CA ILE A 67 4.00 4.24 6.92
C ILE A 67 4.40 4.82 5.56
N SER A 68 4.39 6.14 5.41
CA SER A 68 4.76 6.81 4.15
C SER A 68 6.18 6.48 3.72
N GLU A 69 7.15 6.53 4.64
CA GLU A 69 8.55 6.17 4.36
C GLU A 69 8.65 4.72 3.82
N LYS A 70 7.94 3.77 4.45
CA LYS A 70 7.93 2.37 4.02
C LYS A 70 7.21 2.15 2.69
N LEU A 71 6.10 2.84 2.47
CA LEU A 71 5.31 2.77 1.24
C LEU A 71 6.08 3.37 0.05
N ILE A 72 6.79 4.48 0.24
CA ILE A 72 7.69 5.06 -0.77
C ILE A 72 8.77 4.05 -1.16
N LEU A 73 9.44 3.43 -0.18
CA LEU A 73 10.46 2.41 -0.44
C LEU A 73 9.88 1.20 -1.18
N THR A 74 8.69 0.76 -0.81
CA THR A 74 7.97 -0.33 -1.48
C THR A 74 7.67 0.04 -2.94
N ARG A 75 7.12 1.24 -3.17
CA ARG A 75 6.82 1.75 -4.51
C ARG A 75 8.06 1.78 -5.40
N VAL A 76 9.15 2.36 -4.92
CA VAL A 76 10.42 2.44 -5.67
C VAL A 76 10.97 1.04 -5.97
N LYS A 77 11.08 0.18 -4.95
CA LYS A 77 11.62 -1.18 -5.08
C LYS A 77 10.86 -2.01 -6.11
N TYR A 78 9.54 -1.86 -6.18
CA TYR A 78 8.67 -2.71 -6.99
C TYR A 78 8.13 -2.03 -8.24
N THR A 79 8.64 -0.85 -8.62
CA THR A 79 8.19 -0.15 -9.84
C THR A 79 8.36 -1.04 -11.08
N ASN A 80 9.40 -1.88 -11.11
CA ASN A 80 9.63 -2.83 -12.20
C ASN A 80 8.48 -3.85 -12.37
N THR A 81 7.71 -4.16 -11.33
CA THR A 81 6.54 -5.04 -11.45
C THR A 81 5.44 -4.43 -12.33
N LEU A 82 5.23 -3.11 -12.29
CA LEU A 82 4.29 -2.44 -13.18
C LEU A 82 4.71 -2.58 -14.65
N ILE A 83 6.01 -2.52 -14.90
CA ILE A 83 6.58 -2.51 -16.25
C ILE A 83 6.66 -3.93 -16.81
N ARG A 84 7.09 -4.90 -15.99
CA ARG A 84 7.31 -6.31 -16.35
C ARG A 84 6.10 -6.95 -17.04
N PHE A 85 4.91 -6.62 -16.56
CA PHE A 85 3.64 -7.19 -17.04
C PHE A 85 2.95 -6.33 -18.10
N ASN A 86 3.43 -5.12 -18.37
CA ASN A 86 2.80 -4.21 -19.31
C ASN A 86 3.09 -4.63 -20.76
N LYS A 87 2.05 -5.03 -21.50
CA LYS A 87 2.14 -5.43 -22.91
C LYS A 87 2.72 -4.36 -23.84
N ASP A 88 2.51 -3.08 -23.54
CA ASP A 88 2.94 -1.97 -24.40
C ASP A 88 4.45 -1.67 -24.26
N MET A 89 5.10 -2.28 -23.26
CA MET A 89 6.51 -2.09 -22.97
C MET A 89 7.41 -3.17 -23.59
N GLU A 90 6.86 -4.15 -24.30
CA GLU A 90 7.60 -5.28 -24.89
C GLU A 90 8.84 -4.83 -25.68
N ALA A 91 8.69 -3.80 -26.51
CA ALA A 91 9.75 -3.28 -27.37
C ALA A 91 10.93 -2.65 -26.61
N TRP A 92 10.76 -2.33 -25.33
CA TRP A 92 11.76 -1.64 -24.50
C TRP A 92 12.60 -2.59 -23.64
N PHE A 93 12.28 -3.90 -23.61
CA PHE A 93 12.85 -4.88 -22.67
C PHE A 93 13.59 -6.05 -23.34
N VAL A 94 14.32 -5.78 -24.42
CA VAL A 94 15.27 -6.75 -25.00
C VAL A 94 16.33 -7.11 -23.95
N GLY A 95 16.27 -8.32 -23.40
CA GLY A 95 17.24 -8.83 -22.42
C GLY A 95 16.81 -8.78 -20.95
N TYR A 96 15.53 -8.56 -20.65
CA TYR A 96 14.94 -8.66 -19.31
C TYR A 96 13.88 -9.76 -19.23
N ASP A 97 13.55 -10.23 -18.01
CA ASP A 97 12.45 -11.16 -17.73
C ASP A 97 11.07 -10.50 -17.95
N TYR A 98 10.77 -10.20 -19.21
CA TYR A 98 9.52 -9.64 -19.68
C TYR A 98 8.47 -10.75 -19.85
N PHE A 99 7.31 -10.57 -19.23
CA PHE A 99 6.21 -11.53 -19.28
C PHE A 99 4.91 -10.73 -19.39
N PRO A 100 4.39 -10.45 -20.59
CA PRO A 100 3.16 -9.69 -20.73
C PRO A 100 2.01 -10.49 -20.10
N ASP A 101 1.37 -9.90 -19.08
CA ASP A 101 0.23 -10.48 -18.37
C ASP A 101 -0.69 -9.33 -17.96
N GLU A 102 -1.75 -9.11 -18.76
CA GLU A 102 -2.66 -7.99 -18.58
C GLU A 102 -3.35 -8.01 -17.20
N LEU A 103 -3.65 -9.20 -16.68
CA LEU A 103 -4.32 -9.35 -15.39
C LEU A 103 -3.37 -8.97 -14.25
N ARG A 104 -2.13 -9.48 -14.26
CA ARG A 104 -1.10 -9.08 -13.28
C ARG A 104 -0.78 -7.60 -13.37
N HIS A 105 -0.72 -7.05 -14.59
CA HIS A 105 -0.50 -5.64 -14.79
C HIS A 105 -1.64 -4.81 -14.17
N ALA A 106 -2.90 -5.18 -14.43
CA ALA A 106 -4.06 -4.52 -13.85
C ALA A 106 -4.02 -4.54 -12.32
N PHE A 107 -3.70 -5.69 -11.71
CA PHE A 107 -3.58 -5.79 -10.26
C PHE A 107 -2.39 -5.01 -9.69
N ALA A 108 -1.26 -4.99 -10.38
CA ALA A 108 -0.13 -4.13 -10.00
C ALA A 108 -0.57 -2.66 -10.01
N VAL A 109 -1.27 -2.20 -11.05
CA VAL A 109 -1.80 -0.83 -11.11
C VAL A 109 -2.73 -0.54 -9.93
N VAL A 110 -3.64 -1.45 -9.58
CA VAL A 110 -4.53 -1.29 -8.42
C VAL A 110 -3.72 -1.17 -7.12
N ILE A 111 -2.75 -2.04 -6.88
CA ILE A 111 -1.90 -1.97 -5.68
C ILE A 111 -1.21 -0.62 -5.58
N PHE A 112 -0.59 -0.16 -6.67
CA PHE A 112 0.12 1.11 -6.70
C PHE A 112 -0.83 2.30 -6.50
N ASN A 113 -2.04 2.25 -7.06
CA ASN A 113 -3.07 3.27 -6.82
C ASN A 113 -3.49 3.33 -5.34
N ARG A 114 -3.59 2.17 -4.66
CA ARG A 114 -3.90 2.13 -3.21
C ARG A 114 -2.75 2.69 -2.37
N ILE A 115 -1.50 2.36 -2.71
CA ILE A 115 -0.32 2.95 -2.09
C ILE A 115 -0.32 4.48 -2.28
N ASP A 116 -0.51 4.95 -3.52
CA ASP A 116 -0.50 6.37 -3.86
C ASP A 116 -1.64 7.12 -3.15
N SER A 117 -2.82 6.49 -2.99
CA SER A 117 -3.92 7.08 -2.22
C SER A 117 -3.55 7.32 -0.75
N ILE A 118 -2.86 6.36 -0.11
CA ILE A 118 -2.39 6.51 1.29
C ILE A 118 -1.32 7.62 1.36
N LEU A 119 -0.40 7.65 0.39
CA LEU A 119 0.66 8.65 0.34
C LEU A 119 0.11 10.06 0.13
N SER A 120 -0.83 10.25 -0.80
CA SER A 120 -1.49 11.53 -1.05
C SER A 120 -2.19 12.03 0.22
N PHE A 121 -2.96 11.17 0.90
CA PHE A 121 -3.56 11.54 2.18
C PHE A 121 -2.50 11.99 3.19
N ALA A 122 -1.41 11.23 3.34
CA ALA A 122 -0.37 11.54 4.30
C ALA A 122 0.37 12.87 4.01
N LEU A 123 0.51 13.23 2.75
CA LEU A 123 1.15 14.49 2.32
C LEU A 123 0.22 15.70 2.48
N GLU A 124 -1.08 15.51 2.26
CA GLU A 124 -2.07 16.59 2.27
C GLU A 124 -2.70 16.81 3.65
N PHE A 125 -2.61 15.85 4.55
CA PHE A 125 -3.21 15.92 5.89
C PHE A 125 -2.59 17.03 6.75
N LYS A 126 -3.43 17.97 7.21
CA LYS A 126 -3.03 19.09 8.08
C LYS A 126 -3.33 18.84 9.56
N SER A 127 -4.59 18.58 9.89
CA SER A 127 -5.08 18.30 11.25
C SER A 127 -6.51 17.72 11.18
N ILE A 128 -6.98 17.12 12.27
CA ILE A 128 -8.40 16.78 12.41
C ILE A 128 -9.17 18.09 12.72
N PRO A 129 -10.30 18.39 12.04
CA PRO A 129 -11.15 19.52 12.40
C PRO A 129 -11.63 19.41 13.85
N ASP A 130 -11.52 20.51 14.60
CA ASP A 130 -11.95 20.56 16.00
C ASP A 130 -13.49 20.59 16.08
N LEU A 131 -14.09 19.41 16.27
CA LEU A 131 -15.55 19.23 16.29
C LEU A 131 -16.23 19.92 17.49
N ASN A 132 -15.46 20.39 18.47
CA ASN A 132 -15.98 21.04 19.69
C ASN A 132 -16.23 22.55 19.55
N LYS A 133 -16.02 23.15 18.38
CA LYS A 133 -16.24 24.59 18.15
C LYS A 133 -17.56 24.92 17.44
N GLY A 134 -18.45 23.95 17.28
CA GLY A 134 -19.67 24.08 16.47
C GLY A 134 -20.96 23.52 17.09
N LEU A 135 -21.04 23.40 18.41
CA LEU A 135 -22.27 23.11 19.16
C LEU A 135 -22.43 24.06 20.34
#